data_AF-A0A1V6EU41-F1
#
_entry.id   AF-A0A1V6EU41-F1
#
_cell.length_a   1.000
_cell.length_b   1.000
_cell.length_c   1.000
_cell.angle_alpha   90.00
_cell.angle_beta   90.00
_cell.angle_gamma   90.00
#
_symmetry.space_group_name_H-M   'P 1'
#
loop_
_entity.id
_entity.type
_entity.pdbx_description
1 polymer ?
#
loop_
_entity_poly.entity_id
_entity_poly.type
_entity_poly.pdbx_seq_one_letter_code
_entity_poly.pdbx_strand_id
1 'polypeptide(L)'
;MFDTFVRLHPLLKESFFLQTKEDDNDPYESSQFSVVIANASGIFGLYSYREVFEFKEFWGIGSGRGFALGAMHAVWDKARSAREVALAGVHAGCEFDRNSAGPVDLYTIKLKA
;
A
#
# COMPACT_ATOMS: atom_id res chain seq x y z
N MET A 1 -8.79 -6.77 -10.37
CA MET A 1 -8.27 -6.37 -9.04
C MET A 1 -9.41 -6.29 -8.03
N PHE A 2 -10.37 -5.39 -8.22
CA PHE A 2 -11.56 -5.29 -7.36
C PHE A 2 -12.27 -6.64 -7.13
N ASP A 3 -12.63 -7.35 -8.21
CA ASP A 3 -13.32 -8.65 -8.10
C ASP A 3 -12.55 -9.69 -7.29
N THR A 4 -11.22 -9.64 -7.32
CA THR A 4 -10.35 -10.54 -6.53
C THR A 4 -10.57 -10.31 -5.04
N PHE A 5 -10.59 -9.05 -4.59
CA PHE A 5 -10.74 -8.72 -3.17
C PHE A 5 -12.18 -8.87 -2.68
N VAL A 6 -13.17 -8.66 -3.56
CA VAL A 6 -14.57 -9.01 -3.27
C VAL A 6 -14.71 -10.51 -3.01
N ARG A 7 -14.03 -11.37 -3.77
CA ARG A 7 -14.04 -12.83 -3.56
C ARG A 7 -13.17 -13.26 -2.38
N LEU A 8 -12.08 -12.55 -2.09
CA LEU A 8 -11.17 -12.88 -0.99
C LEU A 8 -11.80 -12.59 0.38
N HIS A 9 -12.55 -11.49 0.52
CA HIS A 9 -13.13 -11.10 1.80
C HIS A 9 -13.98 -12.18 2.50
N PRO A 10 -14.97 -12.82 1.84
CA PRO A 10 -15.75 -13.89 2.48
C PRO A 10 -14.87 -15.09 2.86
N LEU A 11 -13.86 -15.43 2.05
CA LEU A 11 -12.91 -16.49 2.38
C LEU A 11 -12.16 -16.18 3.68
N LEU A 12 -11.67 -14.95 3.86
CA LEU A 12 -10.99 -14.53 5.10
C LEU A 12 -11.93 -14.55 6.30
N LYS A 13 -13.18 -14.12 6.13
CA LYS A 13 -14.19 -14.14 7.20
C LYS A 13 -14.55 -15.58 7.62
N GLU A 14 -14.89 -16.42 6.65
CA GLU A 14 -15.46 -17.75 6.90
C GLU A 14 -14.40 -18.80 7.23
N SER A 15 -13.24 -18.75 6.56
CA SER A 15 -12.19 -19.78 6.70
C SER A 15 -11.03 -19.35 7.59
N PHE A 16 -10.81 -18.05 7.77
CA PHE A 16 -9.70 -17.50 8.55
C PHE A 16 -10.15 -16.64 9.74
N PHE A 17 -11.45 -16.67 10.07
CA PHE A 17 -12.04 -16.03 11.25
C PHE A 17 -11.79 -14.52 11.37
N LEU A 18 -11.63 -13.83 10.23
CA LEU A 18 -11.42 -12.39 10.19
C LEU A 18 -12.56 -11.65 10.91
N GLN A 19 -12.21 -10.85 11.91
CA GLN A 19 -13.14 -9.91 12.54
C GLN A 19 -13.29 -8.70 11.64
N THR A 20 -14.49 -8.48 11.12
CA THR A 20 -14.74 -7.49 10.06
C THR A 20 -15.08 -6.09 10.58
N LYS A 21 -15.20 -5.92 11.90
CA LYS A 21 -15.60 -4.65 12.52
C LYS A 21 -14.36 -3.81 12.85
N GLU A 22 -14.25 -2.62 12.27
CA GLU A 22 -13.25 -1.60 12.66
C GLU A 22 -13.87 -0.53 13.56
N ASP A 23 -14.99 0.06 13.13
CA ASP A 23 -15.79 1.03 13.91
C ASP A 23 -17.25 0.55 14.01
N ASP A 24 -17.93 0.95 15.09
CA ASP A 24 -19.35 0.66 15.30
C ASP A 24 -20.28 1.37 14.31
N ASN A 25 -19.82 2.45 13.70
CA ASN A 25 -20.61 3.29 12.78
C ASN A 25 -20.38 2.97 11.31
N ASP A 26 -19.44 2.08 10.98
CA ASP A 26 -19.10 1.82 9.58
C ASP A 26 -20.18 0.96 8.90
N PRO A 27 -20.71 1.39 7.75
CA PRO A 27 -21.79 0.69 7.06
C PRO A 27 -21.31 -0.56 6.28
N TYR A 28 -20.00 -0.76 6.17
CA TYR A 28 -19.39 -1.83 5.38
C TYR A 28 -18.51 -2.73 6.26
N GLU A 29 -18.38 -4.00 5.88
CA GLU A 29 -17.42 -4.92 6.50
C GLU A 29 -15.99 -4.61 6.04
N SER A 30 -15.09 -4.37 6.99
CA SER A 30 -13.67 -4.14 6.73
C SER A 30 -12.92 -5.45 6.48
N SER A 31 -11.94 -5.39 5.57
CA SER A 31 -10.97 -6.46 5.35
C SER A 31 -9.76 -6.41 6.31
N GLN A 32 -9.66 -5.41 7.18
CA GLN A 32 -8.61 -5.19 8.19
C GLN A 32 -7.20 -4.94 7.62
N PHE A 33 -7.09 -4.71 6.32
CA PHE A 33 -5.82 -4.41 5.68
C PHE A 33 -5.98 -3.41 4.55
N SER A 34 -4.89 -2.73 4.25
CA SER A 34 -4.70 -2.02 3.00
C SER A 34 -3.52 -2.64 2.26
N VAL A 35 -3.54 -2.61 0.93
CA VAL A 35 -2.41 -3.09 0.11
C VAL A 35 -2.07 -2.09 -0.99
N VAL A 36 -0.78 -2.01 -1.33
CA VAL A 36 -0.32 -1.40 -2.58
C VAL A 36 0.05 -2.53 -3.52
N ILE A 37 -0.44 -2.45 -4.75
CA ILE A 37 -0.24 -3.47 -5.78
C ILE A 37 0.50 -2.81 -6.94
N ALA A 38 1.65 -3.37 -7.30
CA ALA A 38 2.41 -2.97 -8.47
C ALA A 38 2.40 -4.09 -9.51
N ASN A 39 2.10 -3.77 -10.75
CA ASN A 39 2.26 -4.68 -11.88
C ASN A 39 2.62 -3.89 -13.15
N ALA A 40 2.78 -4.60 -14.27
CA ALA A 40 3.21 -3.97 -15.52
C ALA A 40 2.20 -2.95 -16.10
N SER A 41 0.95 -2.92 -15.61
CA SER A 41 -0.07 -1.96 -16.02
C SER A 41 -0.13 -0.72 -15.12
N GLY A 42 0.58 -0.67 -13.99
CA GLY A 42 0.59 0.48 -13.09
C GLY A 42 0.69 0.12 -11.62
N ILE A 43 0.44 1.13 -10.77
CA ILE A 43 0.40 1.00 -9.31
C ILE A 43 -0.99 1.36 -8.78
N PHE A 44 -1.46 0.56 -7.83
CA PHE A 44 -2.82 0.64 -7.31
C PHE A 44 -2.84 0.51 -5.79
N GLY A 45 -3.83 1.10 -5.15
CA GLY A 45 -4.11 0.96 -3.73
C GLY A 45 -5.46 0.28 -3.52
N LEU A 46 -5.53 -0.61 -2.55
CA LEU A 46 -6.77 -1.13 -2.00
C LEU A 46 -6.85 -0.75 -0.52
N TYR A 47 -7.96 -0.16 -0.11
CA TYR A 47 -8.23 0.15 1.29
C TYR A 47 -9.15 -0.88 1.95
N SER A 48 -9.33 -0.77 3.27
CA SER A 48 -9.99 -1.77 4.11
C SER A 48 -11.42 -2.08 3.68
N TYR A 49 -12.14 -1.11 3.11
CA TYR A 49 -13.49 -1.27 2.57
C TYR A 49 -13.54 -1.65 1.09
N ARG A 50 -12.39 -2.08 0.54
CA ARG A 50 -12.18 -2.58 -0.83
C ARG A 50 -12.27 -1.49 -1.91
N GLU A 51 -12.10 -0.22 -1.56
CA GLU A 51 -11.94 0.85 -2.53
C GLU A 51 -10.61 0.70 -3.26
N VAL A 52 -10.67 0.79 -4.59
CA VAL A 52 -9.49 0.66 -5.46
C VAL A 52 -9.16 2.02 -6.06
N PHE A 53 -7.90 2.41 -5.93
CA PHE A 53 -7.35 3.63 -6.51
C PHE A 53 -6.17 3.30 -7.42
N GLU A 54 -6.02 4.05 -8.49
CA GLU A 54 -4.82 4.07 -9.34
C GLU A 54 -4.01 5.31 -9.01
N PHE A 55 -2.68 5.15 -8.87
CA PHE A 55 -1.79 6.27 -8.57
C PHE A 55 -0.91 6.62 -9.76
N LYS A 56 -0.72 7.92 -10.00
CA LYS A 56 0.06 8.44 -11.13
C LYS A 56 1.56 8.52 -10.86
N GLU A 57 1.96 8.62 -9.59
CA GLU A 57 3.35 8.91 -9.20
C GLU A 57 3.85 7.92 -8.15
N PHE A 58 3.50 8.15 -6.89
CA PHE A 58 3.88 7.31 -5.76
C PHE A 58 2.80 7.31 -4.69
N TRP A 59 2.80 6.27 -3.87
CA TRP A 59 1.93 6.17 -2.69
C TRP A 59 2.54 5.24 -1.65
N GLY A 60 1.98 5.22 -0.44
CA GLY A 60 2.39 4.32 0.63
C GLY A 60 1.22 3.95 1.53
N ILE A 61 1.40 2.89 2.32
CA ILE A 61 0.45 2.41 3.34
C ILE A 61 1.20 2.09 4.63
N GLY A 62 0.47 1.74 5.69
CA GLY A 62 1.04 1.47 7.01
C GLY A 62 1.30 2.73 7.84
N SER A 63 1.81 2.53 9.06
CA SER A 63 2.08 3.60 10.04
C SER A 63 3.17 4.57 9.58
N GLY A 64 4.21 4.07 8.89
CA GLY A 64 5.30 4.88 8.36
C GLY A 64 4.96 5.73 7.12
N ARG A 65 3.72 5.62 6.60
CA ARG A 65 3.30 6.29 5.35
C ARG A 65 3.56 7.79 5.34
N GLY A 66 3.31 8.50 6.45
CA GLY A 66 3.46 9.95 6.51
C GLY A 66 4.89 10.41 6.21
N PHE A 67 5.87 9.75 6.82
CA PHE A 67 7.30 10.00 6.57
C PHE A 67 7.69 9.60 5.14
N ALA A 68 7.19 8.45 4.70
CA ALA A 68 7.49 7.93 3.37
C ALA A 68 7.02 8.89 2.26
N LEU A 69 5.79 9.41 2.35
CA LEU A 69 5.24 10.35 1.36
C LEU A 69 6.06 11.65 1.30
N GLY A 70 6.47 12.18 2.44
CA GLY A 70 7.33 13.38 2.48
C GLY A 70 8.68 13.15 1.80
N ALA A 71 9.33 12.02 2.08
CA ALA A 71 10.61 11.69 1.47
C ALA A 71 10.50 11.41 -0.03
N MET A 72 9.48 10.65 -0.46
CA MET A 72 9.21 10.39 -1.88
C MET A 72 8.96 11.69 -2.65
N HIS A 73 8.15 12.59 -2.09
CA HIS A 73 7.90 13.90 -2.67
C HIS A 73 9.17 14.72 -2.83
N ALA A 74 10.04 14.76 -1.82
CA ALA A 74 11.28 15.55 -1.84
C ALA A 74 12.28 15.09 -2.92
N VAL A 75 12.24 13.82 -3.32
CA VAL A 75 13.17 13.25 -4.31
C VAL A 75 12.57 13.07 -5.70
N TRP A 76 11.25 13.15 -5.86
CA TRP A 76 10.52 12.77 -7.08
C TRP A 76 11.10 13.40 -8.35
N ASP A 77 11.28 14.72 -8.36
CA ASP A 77 11.76 15.46 -9.54
C ASP A 77 13.23 15.19 -9.90
N LYS A 78 13.99 14.57 -9.00
CA LYS A 78 15.45 14.38 -9.12
C LYS A 78 15.86 12.92 -9.23
N ALA A 79 14.98 12.00 -8.83
CA ALA A 79 15.23 10.58 -8.85
C ALA A 79 15.33 10.07 -10.30
N ARG A 80 16.30 9.19 -10.55
CA ARG A 80 16.54 8.59 -11.87
C ARG A 80 15.75 7.31 -12.10
N SER A 81 15.14 6.77 -11.04
CA SER A 81 14.34 5.55 -11.11
C SER A 81 13.28 5.50 -10.01
N ALA A 82 12.19 4.77 -10.26
CA ALA A 82 11.16 4.47 -9.26
C ALA A 82 11.74 3.76 -8.01
N ARG A 83 12.83 3.00 -8.18
CA ARG A 83 13.56 2.35 -7.10
C ARG A 83 14.15 3.37 -6.10
N GLU A 84 14.73 4.46 -6.61
CA GLU A 84 15.30 5.52 -5.75
C GLU A 84 14.20 6.21 -4.93
N VAL A 85 13.05 6.49 -5.55
CA VAL A 85 11.88 7.07 -4.86
C VAL A 85 11.36 6.14 -3.78
N ALA A 86 11.09 4.87 -4.12
CA ALA A 86 10.57 3.89 -3.16
C ALA A 86 11.51 3.68 -1.96
N LEU A 87 12.83 3.61 -2.19
CA LEU A 87 13.79 3.51 -1.10
C LEU A 87 13.76 4.74 -0.19
N ALA A 88 13.74 5.95 -0.74
CA ALA A 88 13.69 7.17 0.07
C ALA A 88 12.47 7.15 1.00
N GLY A 89 11.32 6.72 0.48
CA GLY A 89 10.11 6.54 1.26
C GLY A 89 10.27 5.53 2.40
N VAL A 90 10.71 4.31 2.09
CA VAL A 90 10.83 3.24 3.11
C VAL A 90 11.90 3.58 4.15
N HIS A 91 13.04 4.15 3.75
CA HIS A 91 14.07 4.56 4.69
C HIS A 91 13.59 5.64 5.66
N ALA A 92 12.86 6.65 5.17
CA ALA A 92 12.26 7.65 6.06
C ALA A 92 11.21 7.03 7.01
N GLY A 93 10.43 6.05 6.53
CA GLY A 93 9.55 5.26 7.38
C GLY A 93 10.32 4.55 8.49
N CYS A 94 11.39 3.83 8.16
CA CYS A 94 12.20 3.10 9.13
C CYS A 94 12.94 4.00 10.13
N GLU A 95 13.31 5.21 9.72
CA GLU A 95 14.03 6.16 10.57
C GLU A 95 13.12 6.75 11.66
N PHE A 96 11.86 7.04 11.32
CA PHE A 96 10.98 7.86 12.18
C PHE A 96 9.74 7.14 12.72
N ASP A 97 9.29 6.05 12.11
CA ASP A 97 8.17 5.25 12.61
C ASP A 97 8.66 4.04 13.41
N ARG A 98 8.30 3.98 14.68
CA ARG A 98 8.66 2.88 15.61
C ARG A 98 8.21 1.48 15.16
N ASN A 99 7.25 1.40 14.25
CA ASN A 99 6.71 0.13 13.75
C ASN A 99 7.28 -0.27 12.38
N SER A 100 8.24 0.48 11.86
CA SER A 100 8.87 0.25 10.57
C SER A 100 10.37 0.02 10.77
N ALA A 101 10.92 -1.04 10.17
CA ALA A 101 12.34 -1.35 10.27
C ALA A 101 12.82 -2.09 9.02
N GLY A 102 14.14 -1.99 8.77
CA GLY A 102 14.80 -2.81 7.77
C GLY A 102 15.02 -4.26 8.24
N PRO A 103 15.51 -5.15 7.35
CA PRO A 103 15.95 -4.87 5.98
C PRO A 103 14.80 -4.55 5.01
N VAL A 104 15.09 -3.79 3.94
CA VAL A 104 14.10 -3.40 2.93
C VAL A 104 14.07 -4.41 1.79
N ASP A 105 12.91 -5.03 1.59
CA ASP A 105 12.63 -5.82 0.39
C ASP A 105 12.12 -4.92 -0.73
N LEU A 106 12.80 -4.94 -1.87
CA LEU A 106 12.48 -4.07 -3.00
C LEU A 106 12.47 -4.84 -4.32
N TYR A 107 11.38 -4.64 -5.08
CA TYR A 107 11.18 -5.19 -6.40
C TYR A 107 10.85 -4.09 -7.40
N THR A 108 11.26 -4.28 -8.66
CA THR A 108 10.94 -3.37 -9.76
C THR A 108 10.31 -4.15 -10.91
N ILE A 109 9.27 -3.59 -11.51
CA ILE A 109 8.55 -4.19 -12.64
C ILE A 109 8.62 -3.21 -13.81
N LYS A 110 8.93 -3.71 -15.00
CA LYS A 110 8.89 -2.90 -16.22
C LYS A 110 7.43 -2.69 -16.62
N LEU A 111 7.05 -1.44 -16.88
CA LEU A 111 5.72 -1.12 -17.41
C LEU A 111 5.56 -1.71 -18.82
N LYS A 112 4.34 -2.14 -19.14
CA LYS A 112 3.93 -2.46 -20.50
C LYS A 112 3.95 -1.17 -21.34
N ALA A 113 4.47 -1.31 -22.56
CA ALA A 113 4.42 -0.26 -23.56
C ALA A 113 3.00 -0.10 -24.11
#